data_AF-A0A2A3B1C2-F1
#
_entry.id   AF-A0A2A3B1C2-F1
#
_cell.length_a   1.000
_cell.length_b   1.000
_cell.length_c   1.000
_cell.angle_alpha   90.00
_cell.angle_beta   90.00
_cell.angle_gamma   90.00
#
_symmetry.space_group_name_H-M   'P 1'
#
loop_
_entity.id
_entity.type
_entity.pdbx_description
1 polymer ?
#
loop_
_entity_poly.entity_id
_entity_poly.type
_entity_poly.pdbx_seq_one_letter_code
_entity_poly.pdbx_strand_id
1 'polypeptide(L)'
;MAKKVAGQLKLQVAAGSATPSPPIGPALGQRGINIMEFCKAFNAQTQELEKGSPIPVVITYYQDKSFTFVMKTPPVSYFLKKAANLKSGSKEPGKVKAGTISRDKVRAIAEQKMKDLNANDVEAAMRMVEGSARSMGLEVVG
;
A
#
# COMPACT_ATOMS: atom_id res chain seq x y z
N MET A 1 16.28 4.69 24.48
CA MET A 1 15.38 4.34 25.60
C MET A 1 14.00 4.04 25.01
N ALA A 2 13.56 2.78 25.07
CA ALA A 2 12.38 2.32 24.34
C ALA A 2 11.09 2.73 25.07
N LYS A 3 10.33 3.65 24.48
CA LYS A 3 8.99 4.01 24.97
C LYS A 3 8.12 2.75 25.00
N LYS A 4 7.36 2.52 26.09
CA LYS A 4 6.45 1.37 26.21
C LYS A 4 5.37 1.45 25.14
N VAL A 5 5.45 0.56 24.16
CA VAL A 5 4.48 0.40 23.07
C VAL A 5 3.18 -0.11 23.69
N ALA A 6 2.09 0.64 23.53
CA ALA A 6 0.76 0.23 23.98
C ALA A 6 0.09 -0.68 22.94
N GLY A 7 0.51 -0.60 21.66
CA GLY A 7 0.15 -1.54 20.61
C GLY A 7 0.50 -1.04 19.21
N GLN A 8 0.19 -1.86 18.22
CA GLN A 8 0.31 -1.51 16.81
C GLN A 8 -1.03 -1.71 16.12
N LEU A 9 -1.41 -0.75 15.27
CA LEU A 9 -2.60 -0.77 14.44
C LEU A 9 -2.19 -0.73 12.98
N LYS A 10 -2.71 -1.66 12.18
CA LYS A 10 -2.49 -1.69 10.72
C LYS A 10 -3.76 -1.19 10.05
N LEU A 11 -3.67 -0.08 9.34
CA LEU A 11 -4.78 0.51 8.59
C LEU A 11 -4.41 0.63 7.12
N GLN A 12 -5.41 0.57 6.24
CA GLN A 12 -5.26 0.84 4.82
C GLN A 12 -5.99 2.14 4.50
N VAL A 13 -5.27 3.14 4.00
CA VAL A 13 -5.80 4.48 3.76
C VAL A 13 -5.51 4.89 2.32
N ALA A 14 -6.49 5.47 1.64
CA ALA A 14 -6.29 5.97 0.29
C ALA A 14 -5.45 7.26 0.30
N ALA A 15 -4.39 7.29 -0.52
CA ALA A 15 -3.49 8.43 -0.69
C ALA A 15 -4.26 9.71 -1.08
N GLY A 16 -3.96 10.83 -0.42
CA GLY A 16 -4.56 12.13 -0.71
C GLY A 16 -6.06 12.26 -0.39
N SER A 17 -6.66 11.27 0.28
CA SER A 17 -8.06 11.30 0.74
C SER A 17 -8.21 10.66 2.12
N ALA A 18 -7.24 10.86 3.02
CA ALA A 18 -7.44 10.51 4.42
C ALA A 18 -8.45 11.46 5.04
N THR A 19 -9.71 11.04 5.02
CA THR A 19 -10.79 11.61 5.82
C THR A 19 -10.99 10.73 7.05
N PRO A 20 -11.60 11.26 8.13
CA PRO A 20 -12.08 10.46 9.25
C PRO A 20 -13.26 9.59 8.80
N SER A 21 -12.98 8.64 7.90
CA SER A 21 -13.96 7.69 7.40
C SER A 21 -14.35 6.75 8.54
N PRO A 22 -15.58 6.21 8.56
CA PRO A 22 -16.05 5.26 9.59
C PRO A 22 -15.11 4.08 9.92
N PRO A 23 -14.25 3.57 9.03
CA PRO A 23 -13.25 2.55 9.41
C PRO A 23 -12.04 3.10 10.19
N ILE A 24 -11.64 4.37 9.98
CA ILE A 24 -10.43 4.96 10.60
C ILE A 24 -10.78 5.65 11.93
N GLY A 25 -11.91 6.36 11.96
CA GLY A 25 -12.32 7.18 13.09
C GLY A 25 -12.47 6.38 14.41
N PRO A 26 -13.28 5.31 14.44
CA PRO A 26 -13.45 4.46 15.62
C PRO A 26 -12.16 3.74 16.02
N ALA A 27 -11.39 3.24 15.04
CA ALA A 27 -10.18 2.47 15.31
C ALA A 27 -9.07 3.29 15.98
N LEU A 28 -8.93 4.56 15.58
CA LEU A 28 -7.96 5.49 16.18
C LEU A 28 -8.51 6.19 17.43
N GLY A 29 -9.79 6.57 17.41
CA GLY A 29 -10.46 7.25 18.51
C GLY A 29 -10.55 6.38 19.77
N GLN A 30 -10.85 5.09 19.63
CA GLN A 30 -10.84 4.13 20.76
C GLN A 30 -9.46 3.97 21.41
N ARG A 31 -8.38 4.34 20.71
CA ARG A 31 -7.00 4.24 21.18
C ARG A 31 -6.43 5.58 21.66
N GLY A 32 -7.23 6.65 21.64
CA GLY A 32 -6.82 7.98 22.09
C GLY A 32 -5.85 8.69 21.14
N ILE A 33 -5.81 8.30 19.87
CA ILE A 33 -4.95 8.91 18.84
C ILE A 33 -5.70 10.06 18.17
N ASN A 34 -5.01 11.18 17.95
CA ASN A 34 -5.60 12.35 17.31
C ASN A 34 -5.82 12.11 15.80
N ILE A 35 -7.06 11.79 15.42
CA ILE A 35 -7.45 11.41 14.06
C ILE A 35 -7.13 12.53 13.05
N MET A 36 -7.37 13.79 13.43
CA MET A 36 -7.13 14.93 12.53
C MET A 36 -5.65 15.15 12.25
N GLU A 37 -4.81 14.96 13.27
CA GLU A 37 -3.35 15.10 13.15
C GLU A 37 -2.77 13.98 12.28
N PHE A 38 -3.24 12.75 12.48
CA PHE A 38 -2.89 11.62 11.62
C PHE A 38 -3.32 11.87 10.16
N CYS A 39 -4.56 12.27 9.91
CA CYS A 39 -5.04 12.54 8.55
C CYS A 39 -4.24 13.66 7.87
N LYS A 40 -3.88 14.74 8.60
CA LYS A 40 -3.03 15.81 8.05
C LYS A 40 -1.62 15.32 7.73
N ALA A 41 -0.96 14.65 8.67
CA ALA A 41 0.39 14.13 8.49
C ALA A 41 0.45 13.09 7.36
N PHE A 42 -0.55 12.22 7.28
CA PHE A 42 -0.69 11.25 6.21
C PHE A 42 -0.95 11.93 4.86
N ASN A 43 -1.86 12.90 4.78
CA ASN A 43 -2.11 13.62 3.52
C ASN A 43 -0.88 14.42 3.06
N ALA A 44 -0.10 14.99 3.98
CA ALA A 44 1.15 15.68 3.66
C ALA A 44 2.21 14.73 3.09
N GLN A 45 2.40 13.55 3.70
CA GLN A 45 3.37 12.58 3.19
C GLN A 45 2.87 11.82 1.96
N THR A 46 1.56 11.71 1.75
CA THR A 46 0.96 11.06 0.57
C THR A 46 0.61 12.03 -0.55
N GLN A 47 0.90 13.33 -0.40
CA GLN A 47 0.73 14.33 -1.46
C GLN A 47 1.64 14.07 -2.66
N GLU A 48 2.82 13.49 -2.42
CA GLU A 48 3.76 13.10 -3.48
C GLU A 48 3.39 11.76 -4.16
N LEU A 49 2.51 10.98 -3.53
CA LEU A 49 2.08 9.67 -4.03
C LEU A 49 0.77 9.81 -4.80
N GLU A 50 0.54 8.94 -5.79
CA GLU A 50 -0.66 9.01 -6.63
C GLU A 50 -1.94 8.91 -5.80
N LYS A 51 -2.76 9.98 -5.89
CA LYS A 51 -4.06 10.09 -5.23
C LYS A 51 -4.94 8.87 -5.54
N GLY A 52 -5.50 8.26 -4.49
CA GLY A 52 -6.34 7.06 -4.60
C GLY A 52 -5.60 5.73 -4.46
N SER A 53 -4.27 5.72 -4.31
CA SER A 53 -3.52 4.50 -4.02
C SER A 53 -3.79 4.05 -2.57
N PRO A 54 -4.21 2.79 -2.33
CA PRO A 54 -4.35 2.29 -0.97
C PRO A 54 -2.96 2.09 -0.36
N ILE A 55 -2.60 2.94 0.59
CA ILE A 55 -1.33 2.92 1.30
C ILE A 55 -1.56 2.21 2.64
N PRO A 56 -0.90 1.07 2.89
CA PRO A 56 -0.91 0.44 4.19
C PRO A 56 -0.04 1.26 5.16
N VAL A 57 -0.63 1.62 6.30
CA VAL A 57 0.02 2.38 7.36
C VAL A 57 0.06 1.54 8.63
N VAL A 58 1.23 1.46 9.24
CA VAL A 58 1.41 0.84 10.55
C VAL A 58 1.56 1.94 11.58
N ILE A 59 0.57 2.07 12.45
CA ILE A 59 0.54 3.08 13.51
C ILE A 59 0.91 2.38 14.81
N THR A 60 2.06 2.74 15.35
CA THR A 60 2.50 2.30 16.67
C THR A 60 2.14 3.39 17.66
N TYR A 61 1.33 3.07 18.67
CA TYR A 61 0.94 4.02 19.70
C TYR A 61 1.55 3.62 21.04
N TYR A 62 1.90 4.62 21.83
CA TYR A 62 2.60 4.49 23.09
C TYR A 62 1.68 4.88 24.25
N GLN A 63 2.03 4.46 25.47
CA GLN A 63 1.22 4.77 26.67
C GLN A 63 1.16 6.28 27.00
N ASP A 64 2.11 7.07 26.52
CA ASP A 64 2.16 8.54 26.66
C ASP A 64 1.21 9.27 25.70
N LYS A 65 0.32 8.54 25.01
CA LYS A 65 -0.56 9.04 23.94
C LYS A 65 0.19 9.56 22.71
N SER A 66 1.50 9.36 22.63
CA SER A 66 2.25 9.61 21.39
C SER A 66 2.00 8.47 20.40
N PHE A 67 2.05 8.79 19.12
CA PHE A 67 1.93 7.81 18.05
C PHE A 67 3.03 8.04 17.02
N THR A 68 3.54 6.96 16.45
CA THR A 68 4.45 6.96 15.31
C THR A 68 3.80 6.13 14.22
N PHE A 69 3.66 6.69 13.03
CA PHE A 69 3.13 5.96 11.89
C PHE A 69 4.23 5.75 10.86
N VAL A 70 4.26 4.55 10.28
CA VAL A 70 5.14 4.21 9.17
C VAL A 70 4.24 3.93 7.97
N MET A 71 4.39 4.77 6.95
CA MET A 71 3.76 4.53 5.66
C MET A 71 4.55 3.45 4.93
N LYS A 72 3.85 2.51 4.30
CA LYS A 72 4.44 1.63 3.30
C LYS A 72 3.93 2.03 1.93
N THR A 73 4.73 1.78 0.91
CA THR A 73 4.36 1.91 -0.49
C THR A 73 3.07 1.15 -0.81
N PRO A 74 2.28 1.66 -1.77
CA PRO A 74 1.08 0.98 -2.23
C PRO A 74 1.37 -0.47 -2.63
N PRO A 75 0.42 -1.40 -2.42
CA PRO A 75 0.59 -2.78 -2.81
C PRO A 75 0.82 -2.87 -4.32
N VAL A 76 1.68 -3.82 -4.71
CA VAL A 76 1.93 -4.13 -6.14
C VAL A 76 0.62 -4.34 -6.89
N SER A 77 -0.36 -4.96 -6.22
CA SER A 77 -1.71 -5.20 -6.74
C SER A 77 -2.41 -3.95 -7.25
N TYR A 78 -2.19 -2.77 -6.64
CA TYR A 78 -2.79 -1.53 -7.12
C TYR A 78 -2.07 -1.01 -8.37
N PHE A 79 -0.74 -1.00 -8.36
CA PHE A 79 0.07 -0.61 -9.54
C PHE A 79 -0.20 -1.49 -10.75
N LEU A 80 -0.33 -2.80 -10.53
CA LEU A 80 -0.65 -3.76 -11.58
C LEU A 80 -2.07 -3.58 -12.12
N LYS A 81 -3.07 -3.35 -11.26
CA LYS A 81 -4.45 -3.03 -11.69
C LYS A 81 -4.49 -1.75 -12.53
N LYS A 82 -3.71 -0.74 -12.14
CA LYS A 82 -3.60 0.51 -12.88
C LYS A 82 -2.88 0.34 -14.21
N ALA A 83 -1.76 -0.37 -14.23
CA ALA A 83 -1.00 -0.65 -15.45
C ALA A 83 -1.79 -1.51 -16.45
N ALA A 84 -2.62 -2.43 -15.94
CA ALA A 84 -3.52 -3.25 -16.76
C ALA A 84 -4.88 -2.58 -17.05
N ASN A 85 -5.12 -1.35 -16.57
CA ASN A 85 -6.38 -0.61 -16.71
C ASN A 85 -7.65 -1.37 -16.23
N LEU A 86 -7.50 -2.22 -15.22
CA LEU A 86 -8.58 -3.06 -14.69
C LEU A 86 -9.08 -2.55 -13.34
N LYS A 87 -10.41 -2.40 -13.21
CA LYS A 87 -11.07 -2.03 -11.96
C LYS A 87 -11.20 -3.21 -10.98
N SER A 88 -11.18 -4.44 -11.49
CA SER A 88 -11.33 -5.69 -10.74
C SER A 88 -10.21 -6.65 -11.13
N GLY A 89 -9.63 -7.36 -10.16
CA GLY A 89 -8.78 -8.53 -10.47
C GLY A 89 -9.61 -9.67 -11.04
N SER A 90 -8.94 -10.75 -11.50
CA SER A 90 -9.66 -11.95 -11.92
C SER A 90 -10.43 -12.56 -10.75
N LYS A 91 -11.69 -12.96 -10.98
CA LYS A 91 -12.49 -13.72 -10.01
C LYS A 91 -12.00 -15.16 -9.83
N GLU A 92 -11.31 -15.70 -10.83
CA GLU A 92 -10.64 -17.01 -10.78
C GLU A 92 -9.23 -16.89 -11.37
N PRO A 93 -8.23 -16.55 -10.55
CA PRO A 93 -6.84 -16.51 -10.97
C PRO A 93 -6.41 -17.87 -11.55
N GLY A 94 -5.91 -17.88 -12.78
CA GLY A 94 -5.46 -19.10 -13.47
C GLY A 94 -6.47 -19.74 -14.43
N LYS A 95 -7.78 -19.45 -14.29
CA LYS A 95 -8.81 -19.86 -15.28
C LYS A 95 -9.25 -18.72 -16.18
N VAL A 96 -9.45 -17.54 -15.60
CA VAL A 96 -9.87 -16.33 -16.34
C VAL A 96 -8.73 -15.32 -16.31
N LYS A 97 -8.21 -14.97 -17.49
CA LYS A 97 -7.21 -13.91 -17.64
C LYS A 97 -7.92 -12.56 -17.50
N ALA A 98 -7.52 -11.76 -16.52
CA ALA A 98 -8.08 -10.43 -16.32
C ALA A 98 -7.47 -9.41 -17.31
N GLY A 99 -6.23 -9.62 -17.74
CA GLY A 99 -5.53 -8.78 -18.71
C GLY A 99 -4.06 -9.15 -18.83
N THR A 100 -3.35 -8.39 -19.66
CA THR A 100 -1.92 -8.54 -19.89
C THR A 100 -1.15 -7.31 -19.39
N ILE A 101 0.09 -7.50 -18.96
CA ILE A 101 1.01 -6.41 -18.62
C ILE A 101 2.35 -6.65 -19.30
N SER A 102 2.95 -5.61 -19.89
CA SER A 102 4.27 -5.72 -20.50
C SER A 102 5.38 -5.75 -19.45
N ARG A 103 6.48 -6.42 -19.79
CA ARG A 103 7.67 -6.49 -18.91
C ARG A 103 8.26 -5.11 -18.58
N ASP A 104 8.15 -4.14 -19.49
CA ASP A 104 8.57 -2.75 -19.23
C ASP A 104 7.77 -2.09 -18.11
N LYS A 105 6.46 -2.34 -18.06
CA LYS A 105 5.60 -1.83 -16.98
C LYS A 105 5.92 -2.52 -15.65
N VAL A 106 6.20 -3.81 -15.68
CA VAL A 106 6.67 -4.55 -14.50
C VAL A 106 7.98 -3.97 -13.96
N ARG A 107 8.92 -3.63 -14.84
CA ARG A 107 10.20 -3.00 -14.46
C ARG A 107 10.00 -1.62 -13.83
N ALA A 108 9.19 -0.76 -14.46
CA ALA A 108 8.89 0.56 -13.90
C ALA A 108 8.21 0.47 -12.52
N ILE A 109 7.30 -0.49 -12.32
CA ILE A 109 6.65 -0.74 -11.02
C ILE A 109 7.67 -1.27 -10.00
N ALA A 110 8.56 -2.17 -10.42
CA ALA A 110 9.61 -2.74 -9.57
C ALA A 110 10.57 -1.64 -9.09
N GLU A 111 11.01 -0.74 -9.97
CA GLU A 111 11.89 0.39 -9.64
C GLU A 111 11.21 1.39 -8.70
N GLN A 112 9.95 1.75 -8.96
CA GLN A 112 9.18 2.62 -8.07
C GLN A 112 9.01 2.00 -6.67
N LYS A 113 8.84 0.68 -6.60
CA LYS A 113 8.64 -0.04 -5.34
C LYS A 113 9.95 -0.51 -4.70
N MET A 114 11.09 -0.31 -5.35
CA MET A 114 12.37 -0.84 -4.88
C MET A 114 12.80 -0.27 -3.52
N LYS A 115 12.38 0.96 -3.19
CA LYS A 115 12.62 1.58 -1.87
C LYS A 115 11.99 0.80 -0.71
N ASP A 116 11.00 -0.03 -1.00
CA ASP A 116 10.15 -0.72 -0.03
C ASP A 116 10.16 -2.25 -0.17
N LEU A 117 10.72 -2.73 -1.27
CA LEU A 117 10.97 -4.15 -1.49
C LEU A 117 12.28 -4.50 -0.80
N ASN A 118 12.29 -5.60 -0.04
CA ASN A 118 13.53 -6.22 0.43
C ASN A 118 14.27 -6.95 -0.70
N ALA A 119 14.09 -6.52 -1.96
CA ALA A 119 14.73 -7.11 -3.11
C ALA A 119 16.15 -6.53 -3.22
N ASN A 120 17.15 -7.41 -3.27
CA ASN A 120 18.54 -7.01 -3.43
C ASN A 120 18.83 -6.50 -4.84
N ASP A 121 18.07 -6.98 -5.83
CA ASP A 121 18.25 -6.68 -7.26
C ASP A 121 16.93 -6.28 -7.93
N VAL A 122 17.04 -5.46 -8.99
CA VAL A 122 15.89 -5.07 -9.82
C VAL A 122 15.21 -6.29 -10.44
N GLU A 123 15.96 -7.33 -10.80
CA GLU A 123 15.39 -8.57 -11.32
C GLU A 123 14.58 -9.34 -10.28
N ALA A 124 15.04 -9.37 -9.03
CA ALA A 124 14.28 -9.98 -7.93
C ALA A 124 12.99 -9.19 -7.66
N ALA A 125 13.06 -7.85 -7.70
CA ALA A 125 11.90 -6.99 -7.62
C ALA A 125 10.90 -7.25 -8.77
N MET A 126 11.38 -7.40 -10.00
CA MET A 126 10.55 -7.77 -11.15
C MET A 126 9.86 -9.12 -10.93
N ARG A 127 10.58 -10.17 -10.50
CA ARG A 127 9.99 -11.50 -10.21
C ARG A 127 8.89 -11.43 -9.14
N MET A 128 9.07 -10.61 -8.10
CA MET A 128 8.04 -10.40 -7.08
C MET A 128 6.79 -9.73 -7.65
N VAL A 129 6.96 -8.78 -8.56
CA VAL A 129 5.87 -8.11 -9.26
C VAL A 129 5.17 -9.07 -10.24
N GLU A 130 5.92 -9.89 -10.96
CA GLU A 130 5.39 -10.93 -11.86
C GLU A 130 4.57 -11.99 -11.09
N GLY A 131 5.07 -12.45 -9.94
CA GLY A 131 4.33 -13.37 -9.07
C GLY A 131 3.02 -12.76 -8.57
N SER A 132 3.05 -11.47 -8.21
CA SER A 132 1.85 -10.73 -7.80
C SER A 132 0.85 -10.56 -8.96
N ALA A 133 1.34 -10.35 -10.19
CA ALA A 133 0.52 -10.27 -11.39
C ALA A 133 -0.18 -11.60 -11.68
N ARG A 134 0.56 -12.70 -11.63
CA ARG A 134 0.02 -14.05 -11.82
C ARG A 134 -1.05 -14.39 -10.79
N SER A 135 -0.84 -14.04 -9.52
CA SER A 135 -1.82 -14.25 -8.44
C SER A 135 -3.12 -13.45 -8.62
N MET A 136 -3.11 -12.39 -9.44
CA MET A 136 -4.31 -11.62 -9.79
C MET A 136 -4.94 -12.04 -11.13
N GLY A 137 -4.36 -13.02 -11.82
CA GLY A 137 -4.78 -13.44 -13.16
C GLY A 137 -4.34 -12.48 -14.27
N LEU A 138 -3.27 -11.70 -14.05
CA LEU A 138 -2.61 -10.93 -15.09
C LEU A 138 -1.49 -11.76 -15.71
N GLU A 139 -1.42 -11.77 -17.04
CA GLU A 139 -0.35 -12.42 -17.78
C GLU A 139 0.74 -11.40 -18.12
N VAL A 140 1.96 -11.70 -17.71
CA VAL A 140 3.12 -10.86 -18.05
C VAL A 140 3.59 -11.28 -19.43
N VAL A 141 3.45 -10.38 -20.40
CA VAL A 141 3.89 -10.59 -21.77
C VAL A 141 5.26 -9.93 -21.89
N GLY A 142 6.26 -10.74 -22.23
CA GLY A 142 7.66 -10.33 -22.42
C GLY A 142 8.03 -10.38 -23.88
#